data_AF-A0A8D9RZZ3-F1
#
_entry.id   AF-A0A8D9RZZ3-F1
#
_cell.length_a   1.000
_cell.length_b   1.000
_cell.length_c   1.000
_cell.angle_alpha   90.00
_cell.angle_beta   90.00
_cell.angle_gamma   90.00
#
_symmetry.space_group_name_H-M   'P 1'
#
loop_
_entity.id
_entity.type
_entity.pdbx_description
1 polymer ?
#
loop_
_entity_poly.entity_id
_entity_poly.type
_entity_poly.pdbx_seq_one_letter_code
_entity_poly.pdbx_strand_id
1 'polypeptide(L)'
;MPKVYQQHPELFGNPRSSVFPLLTKILDANASLSIQVHPDDAYAEEHEHELGKTECWYVIHAEPGAYLTYGHTAKTRDELIKMIDNHQWSKLFSRKPVKTGDFVYVPSGTIHALNKGIIVLETQQSSDTTYRIYDYDRRDKKQVSYASFI
;
A
#
# COMPACT_ATOMS: atom_id res chain seq x y z
N MET A 1 -1.89 -12.31 18.80
CA MET A 1 -2.66 -12.98 17.73
C MET A 1 -1.99 -14.25 17.18
N PRO A 2 -0.69 -14.26 16.77
CA PRO A 2 -0.10 -15.42 16.09
C PRO A 2 -0.17 -16.74 16.88
N LYS A 3 0.16 -16.70 18.19
CA LYS A 3 0.07 -17.88 19.07
C LYS A 3 -1.36 -18.43 19.16
N VAL A 4 -2.36 -17.56 19.30
CA VAL A 4 -3.77 -17.97 19.36
C VAL A 4 -4.19 -18.63 18.05
N TYR A 5 -3.80 -18.05 16.90
CA TYR A 5 -4.12 -18.62 15.59
C TYR A 5 -3.53 -20.02 15.38
N GLN A 6 -2.28 -20.23 15.81
CA GLN A 6 -1.60 -21.52 15.65
C GLN A 6 -2.05 -22.58 16.65
N GLN A 7 -2.33 -22.19 17.89
CA GLN A 7 -2.68 -23.11 18.98
C GLN A 7 -4.18 -23.41 19.05
N HIS A 8 -5.01 -22.51 18.50
CA HIS A 8 -6.48 -22.59 18.54
C HIS A 8 -7.10 -22.37 17.14
N PRO A 9 -6.77 -23.20 16.13
CA PRO A 9 -7.30 -23.05 14.78
C PRO A 9 -8.85 -23.18 14.72
N GLU A 10 -9.47 -23.83 15.70
CA GLU A 10 -10.93 -23.98 15.83
C GLU A 10 -11.65 -22.64 15.98
N LEU A 11 -11.02 -21.64 16.60
CA LEU A 11 -11.59 -20.29 16.74
C LEU A 11 -11.70 -19.57 15.39
N PHE A 12 -11.04 -20.08 14.36
CA PHE A 12 -10.94 -19.50 13.03
C PHE A 12 -11.50 -20.43 11.93
N GLY A 13 -12.24 -21.48 12.31
CA GLY A 13 -12.84 -22.42 11.37
C GLY A 13 -11.87 -23.47 10.81
N ASN A 14 -10.80 -23.80 11.56
CA ASN A 14 -9.76 -24.77 11.18
C ASN A 14 -9.11 -24.47 9.81
N PRO A 15 -8.54 -23.27 9.63
CA PRO A 15 -7.92 -22.87 8.37
C PRO A 15 -6.65 -23.69 8.09
N ARG A 16 -6.29 -23.82 6.81
CA ARG A 16 -5.04 -24.49 6.38
C ARG A 16 -3.82 -23.57 6.35
N SER A 17 -4.04 -22.25 6.39
CA SER A 17 -2.96 -21.26 6.38
C SER A 17 -2.16 -21.31 7.68
N SER A 18 -0.83 -21.19 7.57
CA SER A 18 0.10 -21.20 8.69
C SER A 18 0.15 -19.87 9.46
N VAL A 19 -0.30 -18.79 8.83
CA VAL A 19 -0.34 -17.43 9.38
C VAL A 19 -1.75 -16.86 9.31
N PHE A 20 -2.08 -15.97 10.25
CA PHE A 20 -3.35 -15.25 10.22
C PHE A 20 -3.39 -14.37 8.97
N PRO A 21 -4.46 -14.42 8.15
CA PRO A 21 -4.38 -13.96 6.76
C PRO A 21 -4.47 -12.45 6.58
N LEU A 22 -5.04 -11.72 7.53
CA LEU A 22 -5.33 -10.29 7.39
C LEU A 22 -4.72 -9.45 8.51
N LEU A 23 -4.46 -8.19 8.20
CA LEU A 23 -4.08 -7.17 9.17
C LEU A 23 -4.99 -5.96 8.98
N THR A 24 -5.57 -5.47 10.06
CA THR A 24 -6.45 -4.29 10.05
C THR A 24 -5.84 -3.19 10.88
N LYS A 25 -5.79 -1.98 10.33
CA LYS A 25 -5.19 -0.79 10.95
C LYS A 25 -6.14 0.40 10.85
N ILE A 26 -6.05 1.32 11.81
CA ILE A 26 -6.56 2.68 11.62
C ILE A 26 -5.35 3.58 11.37
N LEU A 27 -5.35 4.26 10.24
CA LEU A 27 -4.26 5.15 9.84
C LEU A 27 -4.78 6.58 9.81
N ASP A 28 -4.05 7.48 10.47
CA ASP A 28 -4.28 8.92 10.46
C ASP A 28 -3.16 9.61 9.68
N ALA A 29 -3.46 10.03 8.46
CA ALA A 29 -2.51 10.75 7.60
C ALA A 29 -2.50 12.24 7.93
N ASN A 30 -1.88 12.61 9.05
CA ASN A 30 -1.59 14.00 9.41
C ASN A 30 -0.65 14.70 8.40
N ALA A 31 0.12 13.91 7.66
CA ALA A 31 0.89 14.31 6.48
C ALA A 31 0.78 13.20 5.42
N SER A 32 1.05 13.54 4.15
CA SER A 32 1.06 12.53 3.09
C SER A 32 2.07 11.42 3.39
N LEU A 33 1.63 10.17 3.33
CA LEU A 33 2.50 9.00 3.45
C LEU A 33 3.32 8.82 2.16
N SER A 34 4.37 8.02 2.21
CA SER A 34 5.21 7.72 1.04
C SER A 34 4.37 7.19 -0.12
N ILE A 35 4.73 7.59 -1.34
CA ILE A 35 4.22 6.95 -2.54
C ILE A 35 4.88 5.59 -2.66
N GLN A 36 4.07 4.54 -2.72
CA GLN A 36 4.51 3.18 -2.55
C GLN A 36 3.76 2.21 -3.46
N VAL A 37 4.24 0.98 -3.50
CA VAL A 37 3.64 -0.13 -4.22
C VAL A 37 3.93 -1.42 -3.46
N HIS A 38 2.98 -2.35 -3.51
CA HIS A 38 3.01 -3.61 -2.77
C HIS A 38 3.04 -4.81 -3.72
N PRO A 39 3.83 -5.87 -3.43
CA PRO A 39 3.88 -7.07 -4.26
C PRO A 39 2.64 -7.94 -4.13
N ASP A 40 2.42 -8.78 -5.15
CA ASP A 40 1.52 -9.92 -5.04
C ASP A 40 2.19 -11.09 -4.29
N ASP A 41 1.45 -12.17 -4.08
CA ASP A 41 1.94 -13.32 -3.33
C ASP A 41 3.15 -13.99 -4.01
N ALA A 42 3.19 -14.04 -5.35
CA ALA A 42 4.27 -14.70 -6.06
C ALA A 42 5.61 -13.96 -5.88
N TYR A 43 5.60 -12.63 -6.07
CA TYR A 43 6.80 -11.82 -5.91
C TYR A 43 7.23 -11.76 -4.43
N ALA A 44 6.27 -11.60 -3.51
CA ALA A 44 6.55 -11.54 -2.08
C ALA A 44 7.15 -12.85 -1.54
N GLU A 45 6.64 -14.00 -1.97
CA GLU A 45 7.18 -15.31 -1.56
C GLU A 45 8.63 -15.49 -2.06
N GLU A 46 8.89 -15.13 -3.32
CA GLU A 46 10.21 -15.29 -3.94
C GLU A 46 11.26 -14.35 -3.33
N HIS A 47 10.89 -13.10 -3.02
CA HIS A 47 11.85 -12.04 -2.69
C HIS A 47 11.90 -11.69 -1.20
N GLU A 48 10.79 -11.84 -0.49
CA GLU A 48 10.63 -11.37 0.90
C GLU A 48 10.24 -12.50 1.86
N HIS A 49 9.86 -13.67 1.33
CA HIS A 49 9.36 -14.82 2.07
C HIS A 49 8.15 -14.46 2.96
N GLU A 50 7.27 -13.59 2.43
CA GLU A 50 6.04 -13.11 3.06
C GLU A 50 4.84 -13.27 2.12
N LEU A 51 3.63 -13.08 2.66
CA LEU A 51 2.45 -12.86 1.83
C LEU A 51 2.60 -11.60 0.99
N GLY A 52 1.91 -11.56 -0.15
CA GLY A 52 1.66 -10.33 -0.88
C GLY A 52 0.84 -9.36 -0.05
N LYS A 53 0.64 -8.16 -0.61
CA LYS A 53 -0.09 -7.09 0.08
C LYS A 53 -1.05 -6.36 -0.86
N THR A 54 -2.16 -7.03 -1.12
CA THR A 54 -3.41 -6.38 -1.51
C THR A 54 -4.09 -5.80 -0.29
N GLU A 55 -4.67 -4.61 -0.43
CA GLU A 55 -5.36 -3.91 0.65
C GLU A 55 -6.62 -3.19 0.19
N CYS A 56 -7.36 -2.66 1.17
CA CYS A 56 -8.47 -1.76 0.95
C CYS A 56 -8.58 -0.76 2.09
N TRP A 57 -9.16 0.39 1.78
CA TRP A 57 -9.40 1.48 2.71
C TRP A 57 -10.88 1.83 2.76
N TYR A 58 -11.41 1.87 3.97
CA TYR A 58 -12.65 2.60 4.25
C TYR A 58 -12.29 3.96 4.84
N VAL A 59 -12.73 5.04 4.19
CA VAL A 59 -12.42 6.41 4.57
C VAL A 59 -13.29 6.81 5.76
N ILE A 60 -12.73 6.72 6.98
CA ILE A 60 -13.38 7.13 8.23
C ILE A 60 -13.58 8.65 8.22
N HIS A 61 -12.60 9.41 7.73
CA HIS A 61 -12.65 10.86 7.64
C HIS A 61 -11.82 11.36 6.46
N ALA A 62 -12.29 12.41 5.79
CA ALA A 62 -11.54 13.14 4.78
C ALA A 62 -11.86 14.64 4.85
N GLU A 63 -10.81 15.47 4.87
CA GLU A 63 -10.94 16.93 4.74
C GLU A 63 -11.51 17.33 3.35
N PRO A 64 -12.15 18.50 3.21
CA PRO A 64 -12.61 18.99 1.91
C PRO A 64 -11.47 19.06 0.88
N GLY A 65 -11.66 18.40 -0.26
CA GLY A 65 -10.66 18.34 -1.33
C GLY A 65 -9.56 17.30 -1.13
N ALA A 66 -9.67 16.44 -0.11
CA ALA A 66 -8.76 15.32 0.08
C ALA A 66 -8.78 14.37 -1.13
N TYR A 67 -7.62 13.77 -1.40
CA TYR A 67 -7.44 12.82 -2.48
C TYR A 67 -6.43 11.75 -2.07
N LEU A 68 -6.49 10.61 -2.74
CA LEU A 68 -5.45 9.59 -2.71
C LEU A 68 -4.56 9.75 -3.92
N THR A 69 -3.28 9.42 -3.78
CA THR A 69 -2.45 9.08 -4.91
C THR A 69 -2.82 7.66 -5.29
N TYR A 70 -3.26 7.43 -6.53
CA TYR A 70 -3.80 6.14 -6.95
C TYR A 70 -3.56 5.92 -8.45
N GLY A 71 -2.57 5.09 -8.75
CA GLY A 71 -2.09 4.80 -10.09
C GLY A 71 -1.11 5.85 -10.64
N HIS A 72 -0.69 5.64 -11.89
CA HIS A 72 0.21 6.51 -12.62
C HIS A 72 -0.23 6.69 -14.08
N THR A 73 0.39 7.62 -14.79
CA THR A 73 0.02 7.99 -16.16
C THR A 73 0.83 7.27 -17.24
N ALA A 74 2.04 6.79 -16.90
CA ALA A 74 2.95 6.08 -17.80
C ALA A 74 2.28 4.88 -18.50
N LYS A 75 2.61 4.66 -19.77
CA LYS A 75 2.04 3.63 -20.65
C LYS A 75 2.89 2.37 -20.73
N THR A 76 4.18 2.49 -20.43
CA THR A 76 5.11 1.36 -20.39
C THR A 76 5.95 1.41 -19.12
N ARG A 77 6.54 0.26 -18.77
CA ARG A 77 7.50 0.14 -17.68
C ARG A 77 8.70 1.08 -17.86
N ASP A 78 9.25 1.14 -19.06
CA ASP A 78 10.39 2.02 -19.38
C ASP A 78 10.02 3.50 -19.22
N GLU A 79 8.79 3.89 -19.61
CA GLU A 79 8.29 5.23 -19.38
C GLU A 79 8.13 5.52 -17.88
N LEU A 80 7.58 4.57 -17.10
CA LEU A 80 7.44 4.70 -15.66
C LEU A 80 8.80 4.93 -14.99
N ILE A 81 9.79 4.08 -15.26
CA ILE A 81 11.15 4.21 -14.73
C ILE A 81 11.75 5.56 -15.12
N LYS A 82 11.67 5.95 -16.39
CA LYS A 82 12.19 7.23 -16.85
C LYS A 82 11.52 8.43 -16.17
N MET A 83 10.21 8.39 -15.95
CA MET A 83 9.49 9.46 -15.25
C MET A 83 9.89 9.53 -13.77
N ILE A 84 10.11 8.38 -13.13
CA ILE A 84 10.61 8.28 -11.76
C ILE A 84 12.02 8.86 -11.65
N ASP A 85 12.96 8.41 -12.48
CA ASP A 85 14.36 8.84 -12.44
C ASP A 85 14.52 10.36 -12.71
N ASN A 86 13.63 10.92 -13.54
CA ASN A 86 13.60 12.35 -13.85
C ASN A 86 12.70 13.16 -12.89
N HIS A 87 12.24 12.56 -11.79
CA HIS A 87 11.44 13.19 -10.75
C HIS A 87 10.17 13.90 -11.28
N GLN A 88 9.51 13.31 -12.28
CA GLN A 88 8.34 13.91 -12.95
C GLN A 88 7.03 13.71 -12.15
N TRP A 89 7.09 13.82 -10.82
CA TRP A 89 6.03 13.44 -9.87
C TRP A 89 4.67 14.05 -10.16
N SER A 90 4.64 15.35 -10.53
CA SER A 90 3.40 16.08 -10.80
C SER A 90 2.65 15.60 -12.04
N LYS A 91 3.34 14.95 -12.98
CA LYS A 91 2.76 14.37 -14.20
C LYS A 91 2.55 12.87 -14.07
N LEU A 92 3.39 12.21 -13.26
CA LEU A 92 3.40 10.76 -13.15
C LEU A 92 2.21 10.24 -12.37
N PHE A 93 1.94 10.80 -11.18
CA PHE A 93 0.99 10.21 -10.25
C PHE A 93 -0.44 10.71 -10.45
N SER A 94 -1.39 9.78 -10.48
CA SER A 94 -2.81 10.08 -10.63
C SER A 94 -3.44 10.39 -9.26
N ARG A 95 -4.38 11.34 -9.24
CA ARG A 95 -5.14 11.70 -8.03
C ARG A 95 -6.55 11.14 -8.10
N LYS A 96 -6.98 10.50 -7.02
CA LYS A 96 -8.35 10.01 -6.83
C LYS A 96 -8.99 10.81 -5.68
N PRO A 97 -9.89 11.78 -5.95
CA PRO A 97 -10.62 12.46 -4.89
C PRO A 97 -11.39 11.46 -4.02
N VAL A 98 -11.43 11.70 -2.72
CA VAL A 98 -12.18 10.88 -1.76
C VAL A 98 -12.92 11.75 -0.76
N LYS A 99 -13.97 11.19 -0.18
CA LYS A 99 -14.73 11.78 0.93
C LYS A 99 -15.00 10.75 2.01
N THR A 100 -15.39 11.22 3.18
CA THR A 100 -15.85 10.36 4.29
C THR A 100 -16.90 9.36 3.83
N GLY A 101 -16.70 8.10 4.18
CA GLY A 101 -17.55 6.97 3.82
C GLY A 101 -17.20 6.27 2.51
N ASP A 102 -16.26 6.80 1.72
CA ASP A 102 -15.81 6.11 0.51
C ASP A 102 -15.06 4.81 0.85
N PHE A 103 -15.16 3.83 -0.04
CA PHE A 103 -14.38 2.60 -0.01
C PHE A 103 -13.47 2.54 -1.23
N VAL A 104 -12.20 2.19 -1.01
CA VAL A 104 -11.19 2.11 -2.05
C VAL A 104 -10.47 0.76 -1.93
N TYR A 105 -10.61 -0.07 -2.96
CA TYR A 105 -9.81 -1.28 -3.10
C TYR A 105 -8.45 -0.92 -3.73
N VAL A 106 -7.37 -1.52 -3.24
CA VAL A 106 -5.99 -1.29 -3.70
C VAL A 106 -5.34 -2.66 -4.00
N PRO A 107 -5.46 -3.15 -5.24
CA PRO A 107 -4.76 -4.37 -5.66
C PRO A 107 -3.24 -4.23 -5.50
N SER A 108 -2.55 -5.33 -5.19
CA SER A 108 -1.08 -5.38 -5.32
C SER A 108 -0.63 -4.91 -6.71
N GLY A 109 0.55 -4.29 -6.79
CA GLY A 109 1.06 -3.64 -7.99
C GLY A 109 0.51 -2.24 -8.26
N THR A 110 -0.53 -1.79 -7.54
CA THR A 110 -1.03 -0.41 -7.68
C THR A 110 -0.08 0.57 -7.00
N ILE A 111 0.46 1.56 -7.72
CA ILE A 111 1.17 2.68 -7.09
C ILE A 111 0.16 3.55 -6.34
N HIS A 112 0.35 3.76 -5.04
CA HIS A 112 -0.61 4.51 -4.23
C HIS A 112 0.05 5.27 -3.07
N ALA A 113 -0.71 6.20 -2.48
CA ALA A 113 -0.38 6.83 -1.21
C ALA A 113 -1.65 7.38 -0.54
N LEU A 114 -1.71 7.25 0.78
CA LEU A 114 -2.66 8.00 1.61
C LEU A 114 -2.12 9.42 1.80
N ASN A 115 -2.81 10.43 1.25
CA ASN A 115 -2.38 11.82 1.37
C ASN A 115 -2.96 12.49 2.62
N LYS A 116 -2.40 13.65 2.97
CA LYS A 116 -2.75 14.44 4.15
C LYS A 116 -4.27 14.66 4.27
N GLY A 117 -4.77 14.61 5.52
CA GLY A 117 -6.14 14.97 5.87
C GLY A 117 -7.13 13.82 5.73
N ILE A 118 -6.63 12.57 5.73
CA ILE A 118 -7.44 11.36 5.57
C ILE A 118 -7.18 10.42 6.74
N ILE A 119 -8.26 9.92 7.33
CA ILE A 119 -8.23 8.81 8.29
C ILE A 119 -8.92 7.61 7.65
N VAL A 120 -8.27 6.45 7.66
CA VAL A 120 -8.82 5.21 7.06
C VAL A 120 -8.82 4.05 8.05
N LEU A 121 -9.80 3.16 7.88
CA LEU A 121 -9.68 1.77 8.29
C LEU A 121 -9.07 1.01 7.12
N GLU A 122 -7.84 0.56 7.27
CA GLU A 122 -7.15 -0.28 6.31
C GLU A 122 -7.35 -1.75 6.66
N THR A 123 -7.75 -2.56 5.69
CA THR A 123 -7.68 -4.02 5.79
C THR A 123 -6.80 -4.54 4.66
N GLN A 124 -5.77 -5.28 5.01
CA GLN A 124 -4.75 -5.77 4.09
C GLN A 124 -4.47 -7.25 4.33
N GLN A 125 -3.82 -7.91 3.37
CA GLN A 125 -3.12 -9.17 3.66
C GLN A 125 -2.09 -8.96 4.77
N SER A 126 -1.85 -9.99 5.57
CA SER A 126 -0.93 -9.96 6.72
C SER A 126 0.53 -9.97 6.25
N SER A 127 0.99 -8.79 5.79
CA SER A 127 2.30 -8.54 5.21
C SER A 127 2.74 -7.12 5.57
N ASP A 128 4.04 -6.91 5.77
CA ASP A 128 4.62 -5.56 5.97
C ASP A 128 5.43 -5.08 4.76
N THR A 129 5.54 -5.92 3.74
CA THR A 129 6.33 -5.67 2.54
C THR A 129 5.86 -4.43 1.78
N THR A 130 6.77 -3.46 1.59
CA THR A 130 6.47 -2.16 1.00
C THR A 130 7.67 -1.59 0.24
N TYR A 131 7.46 -1.24 -1.04
CA TYR A 131 8.45 -0.56 -1.88
C TYR A 131 8.06 0.93 -2.05
N ARG A 132 8.81 1.87 -1.45
CA ARG A 132 8.40 3.28 -1.18
C ARG A 132 8.92 4.35 -2.18
N ILE A 133 8.57 4.22 -3.47
CA ILE A 133 8.97 5.05 -4.63
C ILE A 133 9.40 6.50 -4.32
N TYR A 134 8.57 7.28 -3.63
CA TYR A 134 8.90 8.69 -3.33
C TYR A 134 8.34 9.14 -1.98
N ASP A 135 9.20 9.73 -1.15
CA ASP A 135 8.91 10.11 0.24
C ASP A 135 8.98 11.62 0.50
N TYR A 136 8.83 12.45 -0.54
CA TYR A 136 8.83 13.92 -0.43
C TYR A 136 10.13 14.51 0.16
N ASP A 137 11.27 13.90 -0.16
CA ASP A 137 12.61 14.32 0.29
C ASP A 137 12.73 14.45 1.83
N ARG A 138 11.87 13.75 2.59
CA ARG A 138 11.93 13.70 4.05
C ARG A 138 13.20 12.99 4.51
N ARG A 139 13.84 13.53 5.55
CA ARG A 139 15.10 12.99 6.08
C ARG A 139 14.81 11.82 7.04
N ASP A 140 15.08 10.59 6.58
CA ASP A 140 15.74 9.59 7.42
C ASP A 140 16.59 8.59 6.61
N LYS A 141 16.14 7.33 6.42
CA LYS A 141 16.98 6.21 5.95
C LYS A 141 16.23 5.23 5.03
N LYS A 142 17.01 4.54 4.18
CA LYS A 142 16.69 3.39 3.31
C LYS A 142 15.51 3.56 2.35
N GLN A 143 15.81 4.13 1.18
CA GLN A 143 15.11 3.79 -0.06
C GLN A 143 15.58 2.41 -0.52
N VAL A 144 14.66 1.50 -0.82
CA VAL A 144 14.97 0.18 -1.42
C VAL A 144 14.82 0.30 -2.94
N SER A 145 15.58 -0.48 -3.71
CA SER A 145 15.71 -0.33 -5.17
C SER A 145 14.46 -0.78 -5.95
N TYR A 146 13.46 0.09 -6.03
CA TYR A 146 12.15 -0.19 -6.65
C TYR A 146 12.21 -0.77 -8.08
N ALA A 147 13.28 -0.47 -8.82
CA ALA A 147 13.45 -0.79 -10.24
C ALA A 147 13.34 -2.29 -10.61
N SER A 148 13.42 -3.21 -9.65
CA SER A 148 13.15 -4.64 -9.89
C SER A 148 11.67 -5.02 -9.82
N PHE A 149 10.81 -4.13 -9.34
CA PHE A 149 9.43 -4.41 -8.97
C PHE A 149 8.38 -3.62 -9.78
N ILE A 150 8.65 -2.35 -10.09
CA ILE A 150 7.85 -1.58 -11.07
C ILE A 150 8.08 -2.07 -12.49
#